data_AF-A0A4R8G1T0-F1
#
_entry.id   AF-A0A4R8G1T0-F1
#
_cell.length_a   1.000
_cell.length_b   1.000
_cell.length_c   1.000
_cell.angle_alpha   90.00
_cell.angle_beta   90.00
_cell.angle_gamma   90.00
#
_symmetry.space_group_name_H-M   'P 1'
#
loop_
_entity.id
_entity.type
_entity.pdbx_description
1 polymer ?
#
loop_
_entity_poly.entity_id
_entity_poly.type
_entity_poly.pdbx_seq_one_letter_code
_entity_poly.pdbx_strand_id
1 'polypeptide(L)' 'MVGNHRFVDGNKRTALLLVETLIERSGSYRVLSGQDRFDALIVGVASGEIGFDALVVWFEERVARR' A
#
# COMPACT_ATOMS: atom_id res chain seq x y z
N MET A 1 2.76 -3.94 8.77
CA MET A 1 1.41 -4.47 9.09
C MET A 1 1.24 -5.90 8.57
N VAL A 2 1.43 -6.15 7.26
CA VAL A 2 1.07 -7.44 6.64
C VAL A 2 1.99 -8.61 7.05
N GLY A 3 3.30 -8.43 7.09
CA GLY A 3 4.26 -9.49 7.45
C GLY A 3 4.32 -9.85 8.95
N ASN A 4 3.71 -9.05 9.82
CA ASN A 4 3.81 -9.25 11.28
C ASN A 4 2.63 -10.06 11.87
N HIS A 5 1.70 -10.56 11.03
CA HIS A 5 0.55 -11.38 11.43
C HIS A 5 -0.16 -10.92 12.73
N ARG A 6 -0.37 -9.61 12.87
CA ARG A 6 -0.85 -8.99 14.13
C ARG A 6 -2.31 -9.33 14.45
N PHE A 7 -3.09 -9.67 13.43
CA PHE A 7 -4.49 -10.10 13.57
C PHE A 7 -4.66 -11.56 13.13
N VAL A 8 -5.66 -12.23 13.72
CA VAL A 8 -6.09 -13.59 13.33
C VAL A 8 -6.46 -13.65 11.84
N ASP A 9 -7.16 -12.63 11.36
CA ASP A 9 -7.43 -12.40 9.94
C ASP A 9 -7.54 -10.89 9.65
N GLY A 10 -7.58 -10.49 8.38
CA GLY A 10 -7.84 -9.12 7.96
C GLY A 10 -6.60 -8.24 7.78
N ASN A 11 -5.39 -8.73 8.08
CA ASN A 11 -4.14 -7.96 7.99
C ASN A 11 -3.97 -7.22 6.65
N LYS A 12 -4.31 -7.88 5.52
CA LYS A 12 -4.23 -7.28 4.19
C LYS A 12 -5.24 -6.14 4.00
N ARG A 13 -6.46 -6.34 4.48
CA ARG A 13 -7.56 -5.36 4.38
C ARG A 13 -7.29 -4.15 5.26
N THR A 14 -6.82 -4.38 6.49
CA THR A 14 -6.39 -3.32 7.41
C THR A 14 -5.22 -2.53 6.86
N ALA A 15 -4.23 -3.18 6.22
CA ALA A 15 -3.12 -2.49 5.59
C ALA A 15 -3.58 -1.58 4.45
N LEU A 16 -4.52 -2.05 3.61
CA LEU A 16 -5.08 -1.23 2.54
C LEU A 16 -5.82 0.00 3.10
N LEU A 17 -6.74 -0.20 4.06
CA LEU A 17 -7.50 0.90 4.68
C LEU A 17 -6.58 1.91 5.38
N LEU A 18 -5.52 1.44 6.04
CA LEU A 18 -4.53 2.32 6.66
C LEU A 18 -3.82 3.18 5.62
N VAL A 19 -3.36 2.58 4.51
CA VAL A 19 -2.71 3.31 3.41
C VAL A 19 -3.65 4.34 2.81
N GLU A 20 -4.90 3.97 2.53
CA GLU A 20 -5.91 4.90 2.00
C GLU A 20 -6.16 6.07 2.94
N THR A 21 -6.34 5.78 4.24
CA THR A 21 -6.55 6.80 5.27
C THR A 21 -5.36 7.76 5.36
N LEU A 22 -4.13 7.25 5.32
CA LEU A 22 -2.93 8.09 5.40
C LEU A 22 -2.79 9.00 4.18
N ILE A 23 -3.04 8.48 2.97
CA ILE A 23 -2.98 9.28 1.74
C ILE A 23 -4.03 10.40 1.80
N GLU A 24 -5.27 10.08 2.14
CA GLU A 24 -6.35 11.06 2.27
C GLU A 24 -6.03 12.14 3.34
N ARG A 25 -5.57 11.72 4.52
CA ARG A 25 -5.23 12.63 5.62
C ARG A 25 -4.01 13.51 5.33
N SER A 26 -3.14 13.10 4.40
CA SER A 26 -2.00 13.90 3.95
C SER A 26 -2.37 15.04 2.99
N GLY A 27 -3.65 15.15 2.59
CA GLY A 27 -4.07 16.07 1.52
C GLY A 27 -3.67 15.60 0.13
N SER A 28 -3.29 14.33 -0.01
CA SER A 28 -2.94 13.70 -1.28
C SER A 28 -4.08 12.82 -1.77
N TYR A 29 -4.03 12.44 -3.04
CA TYR A 29 -4.95 11.48 -3.63
C TYR A 29 -4.18 10.48 -4.48
N ARG A 30 -4.81 9.35 -4.77
CA ARG A 30 -4.22 8.30 -5.60
C ARG A 30 -4.51 8.55 -7.06
N VAL A 31 -3.48 8.44 -7.89
CA VAL A 31 -3.62 8.29 -9.32
C VAL A 31 -3.75 6.80 -9.60
N LEU A 32 -4.98 6.30 -9.53
CA LEU A 32 -5.27 4.92 -9.86
C LEU A 32 -5.26 4.74 -11.37
N SER A 33 -4.36 3.90 -11.85
CA SER A 33 -4.43 3.33 -13.19
C SER A 33 -5.24 2.03 -13.13
N GLY A 34 -6.05 1.76 -14.15
CA GLY A 34 -6.75 0.47 -14.28
C GLY A 34 -5.83 -0.76 -14.34
N GLN A 35 -4.50 -0.55 -14.41
CA GLN A 35 -3.47 -1.59 -14.39
C GLN A 35 -2.83 -1.80 -13.01
N ASP A 36 -3.23 -1.06 -11.98
CA ASP A 36 -2.60 -1.16 -10.67
C ASP A 36 -2.92 -2.49 -9.96
N ARG A 37 -1.88 -3.27 -9.71
CA ARG A 37 -1.94 -4.59 -9.07
C ARG A 37 -1.65 -4.52 -7.57
N PHE A 38 -2.61 -4.02 -6.81
CA PHE A 38 -2.50 -3.90 -5.35
C PHE A 38 -2.35 -5.24 -4.63
N ASP A 39 -3.00 -6.27 -5.17
CA ASP A 39 -2.85 -7.65 -4.73
C ASP A 39 -1.37 -8.08 -4.78
N ALA A 40 -0.71 -7.84 -5.91
CA ALA A 40 0.70 -8.19 -6.10
C ALA A 40 1.62 -7.36 -5.19
N LEU A 41 1.36 -6.06 -5.02
CA LEU A 41 2.11 -5.20 -4.09
C LEU A 41 2.02 -5.72 -2.65
N ILE A 42 0.80 -6.02 -2.19
CA ILE A 42 0.56 -6.51 -0.82
C ILE A 42 1.25 -7.85 -0.60
N VAL A 43 1.20 -8.76 -1.58
CA VAL A 43 1.89 -10.05 -1.52
C VAL A 43 3.41 -9.85 -1.48
N GLY A 44 3.97 -9.02 -2.36
CA GLY A 44 5.42 -8.76 -2.41
C GLY A 44 5.96 -8.12 -1.13
N VAL A 45 5.21 -7.20 -0.52
CA VAL A 45 5.57 -6.63 0.79
C VAL A 45 5.46 -7.68 1.91
N ALA A 46 4.49 -8.58 1.84
CA ALA A 46 4.30 -9.63 2.84
C ALA A 46 5.38 -10.72 2.76
N SER A 47 5.83 -11.07 1.55
CA SER A 47 6.91 -12.03 1.29
C SER A 47 8.30 -11.43 1.52
N GLY A 48 8.41 -10.10 1.60
CA GLY A 48 9.68 -9.39 1.69
C GLY A 48 10.39 -9.18 0.35
N GLU A 49 9.77 -9.59 -0.76
CA GLU A 49 10.26 -9.35 -2.13
C GLU A 49 10.27 -7.85 -2.47
N ILE A 50 9.33 -7.08 -1.91
CA ILE A 50 9.27 -5.63 -2.04
C ILE A 50 9.73 -5.00 -0.74
N GLY A 51 10.95 -4.45 -0.76
CA GLY A 51 11.52 -3.66 0.33
C GLY A 51 10.97 -2.23 0.39
N PHE A 52 11.39 -1.49 1.42
CA PHE A 52 10.92 -0.13 1.67
C PHE A 52 11.17 0.83 0.50
N ASP A 53 12.39 0.85 -0.05
CA ASP A 53 12.74 1.80 -1.12
C ASP A 53 11.92 1.54 -2.40
N ALA A 54 11.72 0.27 -2.76
CA ALA A 54 10.86 -0.11 -3.88
C ALA A 54 9.39 0.28 -3.63
N LEU A 55 8.93 0.18 -2.38
CA LEU A 55 7.59 0.61 -1.99
C LEU A 55 7.43 2.13 -2.08
N VAL A 56 8.47 2.91 -1.71
CA VAL A 56 8.47 4.37 -1.86
C VAL A 56 8.31 4.76 -3.33
N VAL A 57 9.15 4.22 -4.21
CA VAL A 57 9.07 4.48 -5.66
C VAL A 57 7.68 4.14 -6.21
N TRP A 58 7.14 2.99 -5.78
CA TRP A 58 5.79 2.56 -6.20
C TRP A 58 4.70 3.60 -5.84
N PHE A 59 4.79 4.21 -4.66
CA PHE A 59 3.85 5.25 -4.22
C PHE A 59 4.09 6.60 -4.88
N GLU A 60 5.33 7.01 -5.12
CA GLU A 60 5.65 8.29 -5.78
C GLU A 60 5.01 8.40 -7.16
N GLU A 61 4.98 7.30 -7.92
CA GLU A 61 4.34 7.26 -9.24
C GLU A 61 2.80 7.33 -9.19
N ARG A 62 2.19 7.08 -8.03
CA ARG A 62 0.75 6.81 -7.86
C ARG A 62 0.05 7.67 -6.82
N VAL A 63 0.75 8.61 -6.20
CA VAL A 63 0.21 9.55 -5.22
C VAL A 63 0.54 10.96 -5.67
N ALA A 64 -0.50 11.78 -5.82
CA ALA A 64 -0.38 13.18 -6.19
C ALA A 64 -0.97 14.07 -5.09
N ARG A 65 -0.45 15.29 -4.95
CA ARG A 65 -1.05 16.30 -4.06
C ARG A 65 -2.28 16.90 -4.72
N ARG A 66 -3.30 17.17 -3.90
CA ARG A 66 -4.53 17.83 -4.32
C ARG A 66 -4.29 19.30 -4.69
#